data_AF-A0A1K0JF54-F1
#
_entry.id   AF-A0A1K0JF54-F1
#
_cell.length_a   1.000
_cell.length_b   1.000
_cell.length_c   1.000
_cell.angle_alpha   90.00
_cell.angle_beta   90.00
_cell.angle_gamma   90.00
#
_symmetry.space_group_name_H-M   'P 1'
#
loop_
_entity.id
_entity.type
_entity.pdbx_description
1 polymer ?
#
loop_
_entity_poly.entity_id
_entity_poly.type
_entity_poly.pdbx_seq_one_letter_code
_entity_poly.pdbx_strand_id
1 'polypeptide(L)'
;MAGIERWNKVIDKAGIPLRLKVPHKAFHRNIGALAGVKVAPDGRVISDAEWRDFRDQWLPSEGDRAFVASLMGRVVEPGKFANWIAPPVMGINRQPVDFEYVRFN
;
A
#
# COMPACT_ATOMS: atom_id res chain seq x y z
N MET A 1 7.91 -13.03 -3.34
CA MET A 1 8.47 -11.79 -2.74
C MET A 1 9.10 -10.83 -3.76
N ALA A 2 9.34 -11.23 -5.02
CA ALA A 2 9.99 -10.39 -6.04
C ALA A 2 9.34 -9.01 -6.32
N GLY A 3 8.04 -8.84 -6.08
CA GLY A 3 7.37 -7.53 -6.20
C GLY A 3 7.86 -6.50 -5.18
N ILE A 4 7.94 -6.89 -3.90
CA ILE A 4 8.35 -6.01 -2.80
C ILE A 4 9.82 -5.59 -2.94
N GLU A 5 10.68 -6.50 -3.42
CA GLU A 5 12.08 -6.16 -3.69
C GLU A 5 12.22 -5.05 -4.73
N ARG A 6 11.35 -5.02 -5.75
CA ARG A 6 11.35 -3.93 -6.75
C ARG A 6 10.91 -2.60 -6.15
N TRP A 7 9.92 -2.59 -5.26
CA TRP A 7 9.53 -1.38 -4.54
C TRP A 7 10.63 -0.88 -3.61
N ASN A 8 11.28 -1.78 -2.87
CA ASN A 8 12.39 -1.43 -1.99
C ASN A 8 13.57 -0.79 -2.76
N LYS A 9 13.83 -1.18 -4.02
CA LYS A 9 14.83 -0.50 -4.86
C LYS A 9 14.51 0.97 -5.12
N VAL A 10 13.23 1.35 -5.19
CA VAL A 10 12.82 2.76 -5.36
C VAL A 10 13.07 3.53 -4.06
N ILE A 11 12.72 2.94 -2.92
CA ILE A 11 12.95 3.53 -1.58
C ILE A 11 14.46 3.72 -1.33
N ASP A 12 15.27 2.72 -1.64
CA ASP A 12 16.73 2.78 -1.52
C ASP A 12 17.33 3.90 -2.37
N LYS A 13 16.87 4.05 -3.62
CA LYS A 13 17.32 5.13 -4.53
C LYS A 13 16.96 6.52 -4.01
N ALA A 14 15.90 6.64 -3.22
CA ALA A 14 15.53 7.89 -2.55
C ALA A 14 16.36 8.14 -1.27
N GLY A 15 17.28 7.24 -0.89
CA GLY A 15 18.12 7.37 0.30
C GLY A 15 17.39 7.14 1.62
N ILE A 16 16.20 6.53 1.59
CA ILE A 16 15.37 6.33 2.78
C ILE A 16 15.73 4.97 3.41
N PRO A 17 16.12 4.91 4.70
CA PRO A 17 16.51 3.66 5.37
C PRO A 17 15.30 2.81 5.79
N LEU A 18 14.31 2.67 4.91
CA LEU A 18 13.08 1.92 5.12
C LEU A 18 13.02 0.72 4.17
N ARG A 19 12.49 -0.41 4.66
CA ARG A 19 12.22 -1.60 3.85
C ARG A 19 10.82 -2.12 4.09
N LEU A 20 10.06 -2.27 3.02
CA LEU A 20 8.80 -3.00 3.03
C LEU A 20 9.06 -4.51 3.17
N LYS A 21 8.22 -5.19 3.94
CA LYS A 21 8.30 -6.64 4.21
C LYS A 21 6.92 -7.28 4.10
N VAL A 22 6.88 -8.55 3.69
CA VAL A 22 5.66 -9.36 3.79
C VAL A 22 5.53 -9.82 5.25
N PRO A 23 4.35 -9.68 5.89
CA PRO A 23 4.16 -10.23 7.23
C PRO A 23 4.16 -11.76 7.20
N HIS A 24 4.34 -12.38 8.35
CA HIS A 24 4.21 -13.82 8.51
C HIS A 24 2.82 -14.31 8.04
N LYS A 25 2.76 -15.49 7.42
CA LYS A 25 1.52 -16.04 6.80
C LYS A 25 0.32 -16.23 7.76
N ALA A 26 0.59 -16.25 9.07
CA ALA A 26 -0.42 -16.38 10.12
C ALA A 26 -0.94 -15.02 10.62
N PHE A 27 -0.29 -13.91 10.26
CA PHE A 27 -0.71 -12.57 10.66
C PHE A 27 -2.12 -12.26 10.11
N HIS A 28 -2.99 -11.75 10.98
CA HIS A 28 -4.31 -11.22 10.63
C HIS A 28 -5.17 -12.15 9.74
N ARG A 29 -5.28 -13.42 10.14
CA ARG A 29 -6.11 -14.42 9.47
C ARG A 29 -7.48 -14.52 10.13
N ASN A 30 -8.54 -14.57 9.31
CA ASN A 30 -9.92 -14.77 9.77
C ASN A 30 -10.50 -16.12 9.31
N ILE A 31 -9.71 -16.97 8.65
CA ILE A 31 -10.13 -18.26 8.08
C ILE A 31 -9.10 -19.34 8.38
N GLY A 32 -9.59 -20.53 8.75
CA GLY A 32 -8.80 -21.74 9.00
C GLY A 32 -8.31 -21.86 10.44
N ALA A 33 -7.42 -22.82 10.70
CA ALA A 33 -6.94 -23.17 12.05
C ALA A 33 -6.27 -22.01 12.82
N LEU A 34 -5.82 -20.96 12.11
CA LEU A 34 -5.15 -19.81 12.70
C LEU A 34 -6.07 -18.59 12.87
N ALA A 35 -7.38 -18.71 12.60
CA ALA A 35 -8.33 -17.59 12.69
C ALA A 35 -8.50 -17.01 14.11
N GLY A 36 -8.29 -17.84 15.13
CA GLY A 36 -8.40 -17.43 16.54
C GLY A 36 -7.07 -17.03 17.19
N VAL A 37 -5.94 -17.13 16.48
CA VAL A 37 -4.61 -16.92 17.06
C VAL A 37 -4.12 -15.52 16.71
N LYS A 38 -3.71 -14.75 17.73
CA LYS A 38 -3.04 -13.45 17.51
C LYS A 38 -1.57 -13.70 17.21
N VAL A 39 -1.15 -13.31 16.01
CA VAL A 39 0.23 -13.42 15.55
C VAL A 39 0.68 -12.05 15.06
N ALA A 40 1.83 -11.58 15.54
CA ALA A 40 2.46 -10.34 15.09
C ALA A 40 3.01 -10.48 13.64
N PRO A 41 3.31 -9.37 12.93
CA PRO A 41 3.84 -9.42 11.57
C PRO A 41 5.14 -10.21 11.43
N ASP A 42 5.94 -10.32 12.49
CA ASP A 42 7.19 -11.08 12.56
C ASP A 42 6.99 -12.59 12.83
N GLY A 43 5.76 -13.02 13.13
CA GLY A 43 5.42 -14.41 13.38
C GLY A 43 5.32 -14.83 14.85
N ARG A 44 5.59 -13.93 15.80
CA ARG A 44 5.39 -14.23 17.24
C ARG A 44 3.91 -14.40 17.54
N VAL A 45 3.55 -15.44 18.30
CA VAL A 45 2.23 -15.56 18.91
C VAL A 45 2.17 -14.58 20.09
N ILE A 46 1.14 -13.75 20.14
CA ILE A 46 1.00 -12.67 21.11
C ILE A 46 -0.36 -12.77 21.82
N SER A 47 -0.51 -12.01 22.90
CA SER A 47 -1.79 -11.93 23.63
C SER A 47 -2.80 -11.01 22.91
N ASP A 48 -4.09 -11.12 23.26
CA ASP A 48 -5.10 -10.16 22.80
C ASP A 48 -4.84 -8.72 23.29
N ALA A 49 -4.25 -8.57 24.48
CA ALA A 49 -3.87 -7.27 25.01
C ALA A 49 -2.75 -6.64 24.15
N GLU A 50 -1.67 -7.39 23.89
CA GLU A 50 -0.58 -6.93 23.02
C GLU A 50 -1.09 -6.67 21.60
N TRP A 51 -1.98 -7.50 21.06
CA TRP A 51 -2.62 -7.23 19.77
C TRP A 51 -3.36 -5.89 19.77
N ARG A 52 -4.16 -5.61 20.80
CA ARG A 52 -4.92 -4.35 20.90
C ARG A 52 -4.01 -3.12 20.99
N ASP A 53 -2.88 -3.23 21.66
CA ASP A 53 -1.98 -2.09 21.88
C ASP A 53 -1.14 -1.75 20.63
N PHE A 54 -0.90 -2.74 19.75
CA PHE A 54 -0.03 -2.57 18.57
C PHE A 54 -0.75 -2.68 17.21
N ARG A 55 -2.01 -3.12 17.16
CA ARG A 55 -2.76 -3.33 15.90
C ARG A 55 -2.69 -2.15 14.94
N ASP A 56 -2.80 -0.94 15.45
CA ASP A 56 -2.86 0.27 14.62
C ASP A 56 -1.47 0.70 14.12
N GLN A 57 -0.39 0.08 14.62
CA GLN A 57 0.95 0.19 14.03
C GLN A 57 1.17 -0.79 12.87
N TRP A 58 0.33 -1.82 12.76
CA TRP A 58 0.46 -2.87 11.74
C TRP A 58 -0.63 -2.80 10.66
N LEU A 59 -1.80 -2.27 11.02
CA LEU A 59 -2.97 -2.16 10.17
C LEU A 59 -3.42 -0.70 10.11
N PRO A 60 -3.91 -0.22 8.96
CA PRO A 60 -4.41 1.15 8.84
C PRO A 60 -5.56 1.40 9.82
N SER A 61 -5.35 2.37 10.70
CA SER A 61 -6.33 2.88 11.65
C SER A 61 -7.46 3.62 10.93
N GLU A 62 -8.49 4.03 11.67
CA GLU A 62 -9.52 4.90 11.14
C GLU A 62 -8.96 6.25 10.68
N GLY A 63 -8.03 6.84 11.45
CA GLY A 63 -7.36 8.09 11.10
C GLY A 63 -6.54 7.98 9.81
N ASP A 64 -5.78 6.89 9.64
CA ASP A 64 -5.01 6.65 8.41
C ASP A 64 -5.93 6.54 7.19
N ARG A 65 -7.06 5.84 7.33
CA ARG A 65 -8.06 5.68 6.26
C ARG A 65 -8.72 7.01 5.91
N ALA A 66 -9.10 7.80 6.91
CA ALA A 66 -9.67 9.13 6.71
C ALA A 66 -8.68 10.05 5.99
N PHE A 67 -7.41 10.04 6.40
CA PHE A 67 -6.37 10.81 5.73
C PHE A 67 -6.19 10.39 4.27
N VAL A 68 -6.03 9.10 3.98
CA VAL A 68 -5.90 8.61 2.59
C VAL A 68 -7.14 8.97 1.75
N ALA A 69 -8.35 8.83 2.32
CA ALA A 69 -9.58 9.21 1.65
C ALA A 69 -9.61 10.70 1.30
N SER A 70 -9.09 11.57 2.18
CA SER A 70 -9.03 13.01 1.92
C SER A 70 -8.14 13.40 0.73
N LEU A 71 -7.19 12.55 0.34
CA LEU A 71 -6.33 12.76 -0.83
C LEU A 71 -7.02 12.41 -2.15
N MET A 72 -8.16 11.70 -2.11
CA MET A 72 -8.83 11.19 -3.29
C MET A 72 -9.68 12.26 -3.95
N GLY A 73 -9.18 12.81 -5.06
CA GLY A 73 -9.90 13.74 -5.93
C GLY A 73 -9.74 13.35 -7.40
N ARG A 74 -10.80 13.52 -8.19
CA ARG A 74 -10.79 13.20 -9.63
C ARG A 74 -9.90 14.20 -10.38
N VAL A 75 -8.94 13.70 -11.15
CA VAL A 75 -8.13 14.45 -12.12
C VAL A 75 -8.33 13.80 -13.49
N VAL A 76 -8.86 14.55 -14.46
CA VAL A 76 -9.17 14.03 -15.81
C VAL A 76 -8.59 14.85 -16.95
N GLU A 77 -7.87 15.91 -16.64
CA GLU A 77 -7.14 16.66 -17.65
C GLU A 77 -6.02 15.76 -18.21
N PRO A 78 -5.93 15.55 -19.54
CA PRO A 78 -4.89 14.74 -20.14
C PRO A 78 -3.49 15.21 -19.72
N GLY A 79 -2.64 14.27 -19.33
CA GLY A 79 -1.27 14.56 -18.86
C GLY A 79 -1.17 15.09 -17.43
N LYS A 80 -2.29 15.33 -16.73
CA LYS A 80 -2.28 15.68 -15.30
C LYS A 80 -2.48 14.45 -14.42
N PHE A 81 -1.83 14.46 -13.26
CA PHE A 81 -1.91 13.42 -12.25
C PHE A 81 -2.21 14.05 -10.89
N ALA A 82 -2.92 13.31 -10.02
CA ALA A 82 -3.17 13.75 -8.66
C ALA A 82 -1.85 13.83 -7.87
N ASN A 83 -1.75 14.77 -6.94
CA ASN A 83 -0.49 15.08 -6.23
C ASN A 83 0.11 13.91 -5.43
N TRP A 84 -0.70 12.89 -5.09
CA TRP A 84 -0.25 11.73 -4.31
C TRP A 84 0.41 10.64 -5.16
N ILE A 85 0.42 10.77 -6.50
CA ILE A 85 0.99 9.77 -7.42
C ILE A 85 1.87 10.40 -8.50
N ALA A 86 3.04 9.80 -8.72
CA ALA A 86 3.94 10.21 -9.79
C ALA A 86 3.41 9.78 -11.17
N PRO A 87 3.76 10.50 -12.26
CA PRO A 87 3.44 10.08 -13.62
C PRO A 87 4.08 8.72 -13.95
N PRO A 88 3.45 7.90 -14.82
CA PRO A 88 4.07 6.68 -15.32
C PRO A 88 5.26 6.99 -16.23
N VAL A 89 6.19 6.04 -16.35
CA VAL A 89 7.38 6.17 -17.21
C VAL A 89 7.03 6.23 -18.70
N MET A 90 5.92 5.60 -19.10
CA MET A 90 5.48 5.54 -20.49
C MET A 90 3.95 5.39 -20.58
N GLY A 91 3.38 5.83 -21.70
CA GLY A 91 1.97 5.64 -22.01
C GLY A 91 1.65 4.22 -22.49
N ILE A 92 0.38 3.99 -22.85
CA ILE A 92 -0.15 2.68 -23.26
C ILE A 92 -0.16 2.60 -24.79
N ASN A 93 0.15 1.44 -25.36
CA ASN A 93 0.11 1.19 -26.81
C ASN A 93 0.88 2.23 -27.64
N ARG A 94 2.08 2.62 -27.15
CA ARG A 94 2.94 3.65 -27.77
C ARG A 94 2.30 5.04 -27.88
N GLN A 95 1.16 5.27 -27.24
CA GLN A 95 0.59 6.60 -27.12
C GLN A 95 1.36 7.40 -26.06
N PRO A 96 1.42 8.74 -26.18
CA PRO A 96 2.04 9.58 -25.18
C PRO A 96 1.26 9.57 -23.86
N VAL A 97 1.88 10.01 -22.77
CA VAL A 97 1.27 10.00 -21.42
C VAL A 97 0.06 10.94 -21.33
N ASP A 98 0.05 12.00 -22.13
CA ASP A 98 -1.02 13.00 -22.24
C ASP A 98 -2.04 12.68 -23.35
N PHE A 99 -2.03 11.46 -23.90
CA PHE A 99 -3.07 11.00 -24.80
C PHE A 99 -4.44 11.02 -24.10
N GLU A 100 -5.48 11.36 -24.83
CA GLU A 100 -6.86 11.31 -24.35
C GLU A 100 -7.33 9.84 -24.26
N TYR A 101 -6.96 9.17 -23.17
CA TYR A 101 -7.26 7.74 -22.97
C TYR A 101 -8.75 7.44 -22.77
N VAL A 102 -9.54 8.44 -22.36
CA VAL A 102 -10.98 8.30 -22.13
C VAL A 102 -11.69 9.53 -22.70
N ARG A 103 -12.72 9.30 -23.51
CA ARG A 103 -13.66 10.33 -23.97
C ARG A 103 -14.98 10.14 -23.22
N PHE A 104 -15.56 11.24 -22.73
CA PHE A 104 -16.75 11.20 -21.86
C PHE A 104 -18.07 11.46 -22.61
N ASN A 105 -18.00 11.70 -23.92
CA ASN A 105 -19.16 11.94 -24.78
C ASN A 105 -19.78 10.64 -25.27
#